data_AF-A0AAD4JKD6-F1
#
_entry.id   AF-A0AAD4JKD6-F1
#
_cell.length_a   1.000
_cell.length_b   1.000
_cell.length_c   1.000
_cell.angle_alpha   90.00
_cell.angle_beta   90.00
_cell.angle_gamma   90.00
#
_symmetry.space_group_name_H-M   'P 1'
#
loop_
_entity.id
_entity.type
_entity.pdbx_description
1 polymer ?
#
loop_
_entity_poly.entity_id
_entity_poly.type
_entity_poly.pdbx_seq_one_letter_code
_entity_poly.pdbx_strand_id
1 'polypeptide(L)'
;MESEDEIHTNNKYCNDLDERSVEQTAIDNWLPITSSRTARWWFSTVHNITAIVGAGVLGLPYDMSELGWGSGVAVLVVSWIVTLYTLWQMVEMHEMVPGKRFDRYHELGQHAFGKNLGLWIVVPPQLVCLVGVDIVYMITGGQCLKKFHDLVCEDCHDIKLTYFIIIFASVHFVLSQLPSFNSISGVSLAAAIMSISYSTIAWGASVNKGVQPDVHYGYRGKTRVDTVFSFFSAMGSVAFAYGGHNVVMEIQATMPSTPQKPSKRPMWKGVIFAYIIIGMCYIPVALIGYWIFGDSVHENILVTLQKPKWLIATANMFVVLHLIGGYQIYAMPVFDMTEAVLVKKLEFKPTWYLRFISRTSYVAFTMFMSITFPFFDGLLGFFGGFGNAPITFFVRNYMIALALA
;
A
#
# COMPACT_ATOMS: atom_id res chain seq x y z
N MET A 1 -1.44 35.17 25.46
CA MET A 1 -1.31 34.09 26.46
C MET A 1 -2.72 33.59 26.67
N GLU A 2 -3.17 32.77 25.72
CA GLU A 2 -4.55 32.28 25.62
C GLU A 2 -4.42 30.77 25.77
N SER A 3 -5.11 30.26 26.79
CA SER A 3 -4.85 29.04 27.53
C SER A 3 -5.11 27.76 26.75
N GLU A 4 -4.23 26.78 26.95
CA GLU A 4 -4.20 25.41 26.40
C GLU A 4 -5.37 24.49 26.82
N ASP A 5 -6.45 25.02 27.38
CA ASP A 5 -7.54 24.23 27.98
C ASP A 5 -8.73 23.94 27.04
N GLU A 6 -8.71 24.41 25.79
CA GLU A 6 -9.84 24.24 24.85
C GLU A 6 -9.76 22.97 23.97
N ILE A 7 -8.73 22.13 24.15
CA ILE A 7 -8.52 20.92 23.33
C ILE A 7 -9.28 19.69 23.87
N HIS A 8 -9.83 19.75 25.09
CA HIS A 8 -10.41 18.58 25.75
C HIS A 8 -11.94 18.37 25.63
N THR A 9 -12.68 19.22 24.92
CA THR A 9 -14.17 19.21 25.00
C THR A 9 -14.94 19.06 23.69
N ASN A 10 -14.32 18.66 22.58
CA ASN A 10 -15.02 18.52 21.29
C ASN A 10 -15.25 17.08 20.80
N ASN A 11 -15.52 16.14 21.71
CA ASN A 11 -15.90 14.75 21.40
C ASN A 11 -17.41 14.49 21.61
N LYS A 12 -18.26 15.38 21.09
CA LYS A 12 -19.73 15.34 21.31
C LYS A 12 -20.47 14.32 20.43
N TYR A 13 -19.78 13.29 19.94
CA TYR A 13 -20.40 12.11 19.32
C TYR A 13 -20.55 10.93 20.27
N CYS A 14 -19.94 10.99 21.46
CA CYS A 14 -19.93 9.86 22.39
C CYS A 14 -21.22 9.67 23.21
N ASN A 15 -22.20 10.59 23.14
CA ASN A 15 -23.29 10.60 24.13
C ASN A 15 -24.66 10.14 23.62
N ASP A 16 -24.84 9.87 22.33
CA ASP A 16 -26.10 9.33 21.83
C ASP A 16 -25.84 8.00 21.12
N LEU A 17 -26.16 6.89 21.82
CA LEU A 17 -26.11 5.47 21.44
C LEU A 17 -24.91 4.61 21.91
N ASP A 18 -24.36 4.83 23.11
CA ASP A 18 -23.35 3.90 23.69
C ASP A 18 -23.95 3.00 24.78
N GLU A 19 -24.66 1.95 24.37
CA GLU A 19 -24.86 0.72 25.16
C GLU A 19 -23.59 -0.17 25.17
N ARG A 20 -22.41 0.37 24.81
CA ARG A 20 -21.15 -0.40 24.83
C ARG A 20 -20.61 -0.47 26.26
N SER A 21 -20.22 -1.68 26.67
CA SER A 21 -19.58 -1.88 27.97
C SER A 21 -18.26 -1.11 28.05
N VAL A 22 -17.91 -0.65 29.26
CA VAL A 22 -16.62 0.05 29.53
C VAL A 22 -15.43 -0.76 29.00
N GLU A 23 -15.51 -2.08 29.07
CA GLU A 23 -14.50 -3.01 28.56
C GLU A 23 -14.37 -2.96 27.03
N GLN A 24 -15.50 -2.89 26.30
CA GLN A 24 -15.47 -2.82 24.84
C GLN A 24 -14.86 -1.51 24.34
N THR A 25 -15.18 -0.39 25.01
CA THR A 25 -14.57 0.93 24.73
C THR A 25 -13.08 0.94 25.05
N ALA A 26 -12.65 0.28 26.13
CA ALA A 26 -11.23 0.14 26.46
C ALA A 26 -10.46 -0.67 25.41
N ILE A 27 -11.05 -1.76 24.90
CA ILE A 27 -10.45 -2.57 23.84
C ILE A 27 -10.35 -1.76 22.54
N ASP A 28 -11.41 -1.04 22.15
CA ASP A 28 -11.39 -0.22 20.94
C ASP A 28 -10.35 0.92 21.06
N ASN A 29 -10.19 1.54 22.23
CA ASN A 29 -9.13 2.53 22.47
C ASN A 29 -7.72 1.93 22.48
N TRP A 30 -7.60 0.61 22.66
CA TRP A 30 -6.33 -0.10 22.60
C TRP A 30 -6.00 -0.54 21.17
N LEU A 31 -6.98 -0.84 20.31
CA LEU A 31 -6.70 -1.37 18.98
C LEU A 31 -5.96 -0.37 18.06
N PRO A 32 -5.04 -0.84 17.19
CA PRO A 32 -4.16 0.04 16.40
C PRO A 32 -4.87 1.10 15.55
N ILE A 33 -6.04 0.78 14.98
CA ILE A 33 -6.79 1.69 14.11
C ILE A 33 -7.60 2.70 14.92
N THR A 34 -8.23 2.25 16.01
CA THR A 34 -9.23 3.03 16.76
C THR A 34 -8.66 3.79 17.95
N SER A 35 -7.42 3.50 18.35
CA SER A 35 -6.73 4.13 19.50
C SER A 35 -6.51 5.64 19.38
N SER A 36 -6.55 6.23 18.19
CA SER A 36 -6.30 7.67 18.01
C SER A 36 -7.02 8.25 16.79
N ARG A 37 -7.79 9.32 16.99
CA ARG A 37 -8.66 9.95 15.97
C ARG A 37 -8.40 11.44 15.75
N THR A 38 -7.14 11.83 15.58
CA THR A 38 -6.72 13.23 15.45
C THR A 38 -6.23 13.60 14.04
N ALA A 39 -6.33 12.70 13.07
CA ALA A 39 -5.75 12.90 11.75
C ALA A 39 -6.44 14.01 10.95
N ARG A 40 -5.64 14.85 10.29
CA ARG A 40 -6.09 15.95 9.42
C ARG A 40 -6.10 15.51 7.96
N TRP A 41 -6.73 16.29 7.07
CA TRP A 41 -6.84 15.96 5.63
C TRP A 41 -5.48 15.64 4.96
N TRP A 42 -4.40 16.33 5.36
CA TRP A 42 -3.08 16.12 4.78
C TRP A 42 -2.41 14.81 5.24
N PHE A 43 -2.79 14.26 6.41
CA PHE A 43 -2.34 12.92 6.83
C PHE A 43 -2.88 11.88 5.86
N SER A 44 -4.15 12.00 5.43
CA SER A 44 -4.69 11.13 4.38
C SER A 44 -3.90 11.25 3.09
N THR A 45 -3.52 12.45 2.65
CA THR A 45 -2.66 12.60 1.46
C THR A 45 -1.36 11.83 1.62
N VAL A 46 -0.66 12.01 2.74
CA VAL A 46 0.63 11.35 3.02
C VAL A 46 0.49 9.82 3.09
N HIS A 47 -0.50 9.32 3.84
CA HIS A 47 -0.72 7.88 3.98
C HIS A 47 -1.19 7.23 2.67
N ASN A 48 -2.05 7.89 1.89
CA ASN A 48 -2.45 7.38 0.56
C ASN A 48 -1.28 7.38 -0.43
N ILE A 49 -0.44 8.42 -0.46
CA ILE A 49 0.78 8.41 -1.29
C ILE A 49 1.67 7.25 -0.87
N THR A 50 1.90 7.09 0.44
CA THR A 50 2.77 6.03 0.97
C THR A 50 2.21 4.64 0.68
N ALA A 51 0.89 4.46 0.76
CA ALA A 51 0.24 3.19 0.50
C ALA A 51 0.25 2.82 -1.00
N ILE A 52 -0.03 3.80 -1.86
CA ILE A 52 -0.20 3.55 -3.29
C ILE A 52 1.15 3.58 -4.02
N VAL A 53 1.94 4.65 -3.84
CA VAL A 53 3.22 4.86 -4.56
C VAL A 53 4.31 3.97 -3.98
N GLY A 54 4.23 2.67 -4.22
CA GLY A 54 5.16 1.67 -3.69
C GLY A 54 6.01 0.98 -4.76
N ALA A 55 6.35 -0.29 -4.52
CA ALA A 55 7.17 -1.10 -5.42
C ALA A 55 6.60 -1.20 -6.86
N GLY A 56 5.28 -1.13 -7.03
CA GLY A 56 4.62 -1.27 -8.33
C GLY A 56 5.06 -0.22 -9.37
N VAL A 57 5.33 1.03 -8.95
CA VAL A 57 5.75 2.08 -9.91
C VAL A 57 7.08 1.77 -10.61
N LEU A 58 7.95 1.01 -9.95
CA LEU A 58 9.27 0.65 -10.49
C LEU A 58 9.16 -0.38 -11.63
N GLY A 59 8.08 -1.15 -11.65
CA GLY A 59 7.77 -2.17 -12.67
C GLY A 59 6.88 -1.69 -13.80
N LEU A 60 6.19 -0.55 -13.67
CA LEU A 60 5.30 -0.04 -14.72
C LEU A 60 5.96 0.06 -16.13
N PRO A 61 7.22 0.49 -16.29
CA PRO A 61 7.86 0.49 -17.60
C PRO A 61 8.01 -0.90 -18.21
N TYR A 62 8.25 -1.91 -17.37
CA TYR A 62 8.30 -3.31 -17.76
C TYR A 62 6.92 -3.83 -18.12
N ASP A 63 5.90 -3.51 -17.33
CA ASP A 63 4.51 -3.86 -17.65
C ASP A 63 4.08 -3.26 -19.01
N MET A 64 4.49 -2.03 -19.31
CA MET A 64 4.26 -1.41 -20.61
C MET A 64 4.93 -2.16 -21.76
N SER A 65 6.07 -2.82 -21.53
CA SER A 65 6.74 -3.64 -22.53
C SER A 65 6.07 -4.99 -22.78
N GLU A 66 5.31 -5.50 -21.81
CA GLU A 66 4.48 -6.70 -21.97
C GLU A 66 3.08 -6.39 -22.54
N LEU A 67 2.53 -5.21 -22.24
CA LEU A 67 1.22 -4.75 -22.75
C LEU A 67 1.32 -4.07 -24.12
N GLY A 68 2.48 -3.51 -24.46
CA GLY A 68 2.67 -2.65 -25.62
C GLY A 68 2.01 -1.26 -25.46
N TRP A 69 2.25 -0.36 -26.41
CA TRP A 69 1.82 1.04 -26.30
C TRP A 69 0.31 1.22 -26.18
N GLY A 70 -0.46 0.67 -27.13
CA GLY A 70 -1.91 0.91 -27.19
C GLY A 70 -2.63 0.39 -25.94
N SER A 71 -2.47 -0.90 -25.67
CA SER A 71 -3.15 -1.53 -24.53
C SER A 71 -2.53 -1.08 -23.19
N GLY A 72 -1.21 -0.89 -23.10
CA GLY A 72 -0.54 -0.43 -21.90
C GLY A 72 -0.98 0.97 -21.47
N VAL A 73 -1.05 1.93 -22.39
CA VAL A 73 -1.57 3.28 -22.09
C VAL A 73 -3.03 3.21 -21.66
N ALA A 74 -3.84 2.40 -22.34
CA ALA A 74 -5.25 2.23 -21.98
C ALA A 74 -5.41 1.65 -20.58
N VAL A 75 -4.71 0.55 -20.25
CA VAL A 75 -4.73 -0.09 -18.93
C VAL A 75 -4.24 0.87 -17.85
N LEU A 76 -3.17 1.64 -18.10
CA LEU A 76 -2.63 2.63 -17.16
C LEU A 76 -3.66 3.74 -16.83
N VAL A 77 -4.23 4.38 -17.87
CA VAL A 77 -5.17 5.50 -17.71
C VAL A 77 -6.51 5.03 -17.14
N VAL A 78 -7.06 3.92 -17.65
CA VAL A 78 -8.30 3.35 -17.14
C VAL A 78 -8.13 2.92 -15.68
N SER A 79 -7.01 2.27 -15.33
CA SER A 79 -6.75 1.91 -13.94
C SER A 79 -6.68 3.15 -13.05
N TRP A 80 -6.00 4.23 -13.47
CA TRP A 80 -5.95 5.47 -12.68
C TRP A 80 -7.35 6.09 -12.45
N ILE A 81 -8.20 6.17 -13.48
CA ILE A 81 -9.56 6.73 -13.37
C ILE A 81 -10.46 5.83 -12.51
N VAL A 82 -10.48 4.52 -12.79
CA VAL A 82 -11.37 3.59 -12.09
C VAL A 82 -10.95 3.42 -10.65
N THR A 83 -9.64 3.42 -10.35
CA THR A 83 -9.17 3.32 -8.96
C THR A 83 -9.49 4.58 -8.17
N LEU A 84 -9.41 5.78 -8.76
CA LEU A 84 -9.87 7.01 -8.11
C LEU A 84 -11.38 6.96 -7.80
N TYR A 85 -12.17 6.51 -8.77
CA TYR A 85 -13.63 6.38 -8.60
C TYR A 85 -14.00 5.35 -7.53
N THR A 86 -13.35 4.20 -7.51
CA THR A 86 -13.60 3.15 -6.50
C THR A 86 -13.10 3.54 -5.11
N LEU A 87 -12.07 4.40 -5.03
CA LEU A 87 -11.62 4.98 -3.76
C LEU A 87 -12.63 6.02 -3.26
N TRP A 88 -13.17 6.87 -4.14
CA TRP A 88 -14.29 7.76 -3.77
C TRP A 88 -15.45 7.00 -3.13
N GLN A 89 -15.84 5.89 -3.74
CA GLN A 89 -16.88 5.01 -3.22
C GLN A 89 -16.54 4.48 -1.81
N MET A 90 -15.29 4.12 -1.49
CA MET A 90 -14.90 3.78 -0.11
C MET A 90 -15.16 4.91 0.87
N VAL A 91 -14.74 6.11 0.47
CA VAL A 91 -14.79 7.27 1.34
C VAL A 91 -16.22 7.62 1.72
N GLU A 92 -17.16 7.47 0.77
CA GLU A 92 -18.58 7.64 1.02
C GLU A 92 -19.19 6.49 1.85
N MET A 93 -18.80 5.24 1.57
CA MET A 93 -19.34 4.08 2.29
C MET A 93 -18.95 4.02 3.77
N HIS A 94 -17.86 4.67 4.17
CA HIS A 94 -17.41 4.73 5.56
C HIS A 94 -18.48 5.25 6.54
N GLU A 95 -19.35 6.14 6.07
CA GLU A 95 -20.40 6.80 6.86
C GLU A 95 -21.73 6.85 6.07
N MET A 96 -22.00 5.83 5.24
CA MET A 96 -23.21 5.81 4.40
C MET A 96 -24.50 5.60 5.17
N VAL A 97 -24.43 4.95 6.34
CA VAL A 97 -25.58 4.72 7.21
C VAL A 97 -25.59 5.78 8.32
N PRO A 98 -26.67 6.56 8.48
CA PRO A 98 -26.77 7.53 9.57
C PRO A 98 -26.54 6.90 10.95
N GLY A 99 -25.62 7.47 11.72
CA GLY A 99 -25.29 6.98 13.07
C GLY A 99 -24.37 5.77 13.13
N LYS A 100 -23.94 5.19 11.99
CA LYS A 100 -23.00 4.06 11.96
C LYS A 100 -21.78 4.38 11.11
N ARG A 101 -20.61 4.09 11.68
CA ARG A 101 -19.31 4.26 11.04
C ARG A 101 -18.69 2.87 10.82
N PHE A 102 -18.18 2.61 9.62
CA PHE A 102 -17.45 1.39 9.30
C PHE A 102 -15.96 1.69 9.32
N ASP A 103 -15.27 1.38 10.41
CA ASP A 103 -13.84 1.73 10.56
C ASP A 103 -12.92 0.72 9.85
N ARG A 104 -13.46 -0.45 9.51
CA ARG A 104 -12.70 -1.55 8.89
C ARG A 104 -13.40 -2.06 7.65
N TYR A 105 -12.63 -2.48 6.66
CA TYR A 105 -13.20 -2.96 5.40
C TYR A 105 -14.13 -4.18 5.59
N HIS A 106 -13.77 -5.11 6.49
CA HIS A 106 -14.59 -6.29 6.77
C HIS A 106 -15.92 -5.97 7.47
N GLU A 107 -16.03 -4.86 8.24
CA GLU A 107 -17.29 -4.45 8.89
C GLU A 107 -18.34 -4.04 7.85
N LEU A 108 -17.88 -3.35 6.80
CA LEU A 108 -18.72 -3.00 5.66
C LEU A 108 -19.16 -4.26 4.91
N GLY A 109 -18.26 -5.24 4.75
CA GLY A 109 -18.58 -6.54 4.16
C GLY A 109 -19.67 -7.29 4.93
N GLN A 110 -19.55 -7.32 6.26
CA GLN A 110 -20.54 -7.95 7.14
C GLN A 110 -21.89 -7.26 7.11
N HIS A 111 -21.91 -5.95 6.88
CA HIS A 111 -23.15 -5.20 6.72
C HIS A 111 -23.83 -5.52 5.39
N ALA A 112 -23.09 -5.52 4.28
CA ALA A 112 -23.65 -5.74 2.95
C ALA A 112 -24.06 -7.21 2.68
N PHE A 113 -23.26 -8.18 3.12
CA PHE A 113 -23.49 -9.61 2.81
C PHE A 113 -23.95 -10.45 4.00
N GLY A 114 -24.10 -9.83 5.18
CA GLY A 114 -24.41 -10.51 6.44
C GLY A 114 -23.17 -10.96 7.22
N LYS A 115 -23.37 -11.24 8.52
CA LYS A 115 -22.30 -11.38 9.53
C LYS A 115 -21.22 -12.42 9.18
N ASN A 116 -21.62 -13.57 8.64
CA ASN A 116 -20.69 -14.68 8.34
C ASN A 116 -20.20 -14.63 6.90
N LEU A 117 -21.11 -14.47 5.93
CA LEU A 117 -20.78 -14.47 4.51
C LEU A 117 -19.90 -13.26 4.15
N GLY A 118 -20.16 -12.09 4.73
CA GLY A 118 -19.34 -10.90 4.54
C GLY A 118 -17.89 -11.09 4.97
N LEU A 119 -17.64 -11.83 6.06
CA LEU A 119 -16.27 -12.16 6.49
C LEU A 119 -15.58 -13.06 5.47
N TRP A 120 -16.25 -14.13 5.02
CA TRP A 120 -15.68 -15.08 4.06
C TRP A 120 -15.41 -14.48 2.68
N ILE A 121 -16.20 -13.48 2.26
CA ILE A 121 -16.00 -12.79 0.99
C ILE A 121 -14.86 -11.77 1.08
N VAL A 122 -14.82 -10.97 2.16
CA VAL A 122 -13.93 -9.80 2.23
C VAL A 122 -12.56 -10.11 2.83
N VAL A 123 -12.52 -10.89 3.92
CA VAL A 123 -11.29 -11.06 4.71
C VAL A 123 -10.18 -11.81 3.95
N PRO A 124 -10.45 -12.94 3.26
CA PRO A 124 -9.38 -13.69 2.60
C PRO A 124 -8.67 -12.87 1.51
N PRO A 125 -9.37 -12.24 0.54
CA PRO A 125 -8.71 -11.37 -0.43
C PRO A 125 -7.98 -10.20 0.25
N GLN A 126 -8.58 -9.58 1.28
CA GLN A 126 -7.96 -8.45 1.98
C GLN A 126 -6.63 -8.86 2.61
N LEU A 127 -6.58 -9.99 3.32
CA LEU A 127 -5.35 -10.51 3.90
C LEU A 127 -4.32 -10.88 2.83
N VAL A 128 -4.73 -11.50 1.72
CA VAL A 128 -3.82 -11.81 0.62
C VAL A 128 -3.16 -10.54 0.08
N CYS A 129 -3.91 -9.44 -0.05
CA CYS A 129 -3.33 -8.15 -0.44
C CYS A 129 -2.40 -7.57 0.62
N LEU A 130 -2.86 -7.43 1.87
CA LEU A 130 -2.09 -6.78 2.93
C LEU A 130 -0.77 -7.52 3.18
N VAL A 131 -0.84 -8.83 3.37
CA VAL A 131 0.32 -9.70 3.64
C VAL A 131 1.19 -9.85 2.39
N GLY A 132 0.57 -9.94 1.21
CA GLY A 132 1.28 -10.04 -0.06
C GLY A 132 2.12 -8.79 -0.36
N VAL A 133 1.58 -7.60 -0.14
CA VAL A 133 2.32 -6.33 -0.28
C VAL A 133 3.52 -6.28 0.67
N ASP A 134 3.33 -6.67 1.93
CA ASP A 134 4.42 -6.72 2.92
C ASP A 134 5.55 -7.69 2.51
N ILE A 135 5.20 -8.85 1.94
CA ILE A 135 6.19 -9.81 1.39
C ILE A 135 6.93 -9.20 0.19
N VAL A 136 6.21 -8.57 -0.75
CA VAL A 136 6.82 -7.89 -1.91
C VAL A 136 7.76 -6.78 -1.45
N TYR A 137 7.40 -6.02 -0.41
CA TYR A 137 8.25 -4.96 0.12
C TYR A 137 9.52 -5.51 0.77
N MET A 138 9.46 -6.65 1.46
CA MET A 138 10.65 -7.33 1.99
C MET A 138 11.62 -7.73 0.86
N ILE A 139 11.11 -8.31 -0.23
CA ILE A 139 11.92 -8.70 -1.40
C ILE A 139 12.53 -7.47 -2.05
N THR A 140 11.71 -6.46 -2.34
CA THR A 140 12.12 -5.24 -3.06
C THR A 140 13.12 -4.43 -2.23
N GLY A 141 12.89 -4.29 -0.92
CA GLY A 141 13.81 -3.64 0.00
C GLY A 141 15.17 -4.34 0.05
N GLY A 142 15.17 -5.68 0.12
CA GLY A 142 16.39 -6.48 0.04
C GLY A 142 17.12 -6.32 -1.31
N GLN A 143 16.40 -6.31 -2.43
CA GLN A 143 16.97 -6.10 -3.77
C GLN A 143 17.60 -4.72 -3.91
N CYS A 144 16.92 -3.67 -3.42
CA CYS A 144 17.44 -2.31 -3.44
C CYS A 144 18.66 -2.14 -2.53
N LEU A 145 18.68 -2.75 -1.34
CA LEU A 145 19.86 -2.77 -0.47
C LEU A 145 21.04 -3.50 -1.12
N LYS A 146 20.78 -4.67 -1.73
CA LYS A 146 21.81 -5.40 -2.49
C LYS A 146 22.36 -4.52 -3.61
N LYS A 147 21.47 -3.90 -4.39
CA LYS A 147 21.88 -3.05 -5.52
C LYS A 147 22.69 -1.84 -5.05
N PHE A 148 22.33 -1.23 -3.92
CA PHE A 148 23.11 -0.16 -3.31
C PHE A 148 24.51 -0.65 -2.93
N HIS A 149 24.61 -1.79 -2.23
CA HIS A 149 25.88 -2.40 -1.86
C HIS A 149 26.78 -2.65 -3.07
N ASP A 150 26.24 -3.29 -4.11
CA ASP A 150 26.99 -3.64 -5.33
C ASP A 150 27.43 -2.40 -6.14
N LEU A 151 26.76 -1.26 -5.96
CA LEU A 151 27.13 0.00 -6.63
C LEU A 151 28.19 0.80 -5.86
N VAL A 152 28.19 0.71 -4.51
CA VAL A 152 29.08 1.48 -3.64
C VAL A 152 30.37 0.73 -3.33
N CYS A 153 30.32 -0.60 -3.25
CA CYS A 153 31.48 -1.43 -2.99
C CYS A 153 31.82 -2.30 -4.21
N GLU A 154 32.76 -1.83 -5.04
CA GLU A 154 33.17 -2.52 -6.28
C GLU A 154 33.97 -3.80 -6.03
N ASP A 155 34.70 -3.88 -4.90
CA ASP A 155 35.57 -5.01 -4.53
C ASP A 155 35.00 -5.90 -3.41
N CYS A 156 33.71 -5.75 -3.06
CA CYS A 156 33.09 -6.55 -2.01
C CYS A 156 32.75 -7.97 -2.49
N HIS A 157 32.69 -8.91 -1.56
CA HIS A 157 32.22 -10.27 -1.83
C HIS A 157 30.73 -10.25 -2.21
N ASP A 158 30.30 -11.12 -3.13
CA ASP A 158 28.89 -11.24 -3.49
C ASP A 158 28.09 -11.82 -2.31
N ILE A 159 27.19 -11.01 -1.75
CA ILE A 159 26.33 -11.39 -0.64
C ILE A 159 24.96 -11.80 -1.21
N LYS A 160 24.46 -12.95 -0.77
CA LYS A 160 23.15 -13.46 -1.19
C LYS A 160 22.03 -12.49 -0.81
N LEU A 161 21.03 -12.36 -1.68
CA LEU A 161 19.83 -11.52 -1.46
C LEU A 161 19.16 -11.78 -0.10
N THR A 162 19.14 -13.04 0.35
CA THR A 162 18.59 -13.46 1.65
C THR A 162 19.11 -12.62 2.82
N TYR A 163 20.41 -12.28 2.84
CA TYR A 163 20.97 -11.48 3.92
C TYR A 163 20.48 -10.03 3.88
N PHE A 164 20.32 -9.46 2.69
CA PHE A 164 19.76 -8.11 2.54
C PHE A 164 18.27 -8.06 2.91
N ILE A 165 17.51 -9.12 2.63
CA ILE A 165 16.13 -9.25 3.12
C ILE A 165 16.11 -9.27 4.66
N ILE A 166 17.01 -10.03 5.31
CA ILE A 166 17.11 -10.06 6.78
C ILE A 166 17.49 -8.68 7.35
N ILE A 167 18.44 -7.97 6.73
CA ILE A 167 18.83 -6.61 7.12
C ILE A 167 17.63 -5.67 7.01
N PHE A 168 16.90 -5.71 5.89
CA PHE A 168 15.69 -4.91 5.71
C PHE A 168 14.61 -5.26 6.76
N ALA A 169 14.35 -6.55 6.99
CA ALA A 169 13.39 -7.03 7.98
C ALA A 169 13.73 -6.62 9.42
N SER A 170 15.03 -6.48 9.77
CA SER A 170 15.47 -6.07 11.10
C SER A 170 14.87 -4.74 11.56
N VAL A 171 14.71 -3.79 10.62
CA VAL A 171 14.08 -2.49 10.89
C VAL A 171 12.60 -2.66 11.25
N HIS A 172 11.92 -3.60 10.59
CA HIS A 172 10.50 -3.87 10.82
C HIS A 172 10.20 -4.53 12.16
N PHE A 173 11.11 -5.33 12.70
CA PHE A 173 10.94 -5.86 14.06
C PHE A 173 10.86 -4.75 15.11
N VAL A 174 11.59 -3.65 14.92
CA VAL A 174 11.56 -2.48 15.81
C VAL A 174 10.33 -1.61 15.52
N LEU A 175 10.11 -1.23 14.25
CA LEU A 175 9.04 -0.30 13.89
C LEU A 175 7.63 -0.89 14.06
N SER A 176 7.47 -2.20 13.91
CA SER A 176 6.18 -2.87 14.14
C SER A 176 5.66 -2.70 15.58
N GLN A 177 6.53 -2.36 16.54
CA GLN A 177 6.12 -2.14 17.93
C GLN A 177 5.43 -0.77 18.15
N LEU A 178 5.41 0.11 17.14
CA LEU A 178 4.72 1.39 17.21
C LEU A 178 3.20 1.18 17.33
N PRO A 179 2.50 1.83 18.29
CA PRO A 179 1.18 1.39 18.72
C PRO A 179 0.04 1.66 17.73
N SER A 180 0.14 2.70 16.89
CA SER A 180 -0.96 3.14 16.01
C SER A 180 -0.48 3.86 14.73
N PHE A 181 -1.42 4.10 13.80
CA PHE A 181 -1.20 4.88 12.58
C PHE A 181 -0.61 6.28 12.84
N ASN A 182 -1.07 6.95 13.90
CA ASN A 182 -0.55 8.27 14.24
C ASN A 182 0.92 8.24 14.69
N SER A 183 1.35 7.16 15.35
CA SER A 183 2.76 6.97 15.73
C SER A 183 3.68 6.77 14.53
N ILE A 184 3.17 6.23 13.42
CA ILE A 184 3.95 6.04 12.18
C ILE A 184 3.83 7.21 11.19
N SER A 185 3.10 8.27 11.54
CA SER A 185 2.87 9.42 10.64
C SER A 185 4.17 10.09 10.15
N GLY A 186 5.17 10.23 11.03
CA GLY A 186 6.50 10.74 10.65
C GLY A 186 7.24 9.81 9.69
N VAL A 187 7.16 8.50 9.91
CA VAL A 187 7.74 7.48 9.03
C VAL A 187 7.04 7.49 7.66
N SER A 188 5.72 7.60 7.65
CA SER A 188 4.92 7.71 6.42
C SER A 188 5.20 9.01 5.65
N LEU A 189 5.37 10.15 6.34
CA LEU A 189 5.74 11.40 5.69
C LEU A 189 7.10 11.30 5.00
N ALA A 190 8.10 10.75 5.70
CA ALA A 190 9.40 10.48 5.11
C ALA A 190 9.26 9.56 3.88
N ALA A 191 8.50 8.48 4.00
CA ALA A 191 8.26 7.54 2.90
C ALA A 191 7.59 8.20 1.68
N ALA A 192 6.58 9.06 1.88
CA ALA A 192 5.92 9.79 0.79
C ALA A 192 6.88 10.75 0.04
N ILE A 193 7.77 11.42 0.77
CA ILE A 193 8.79 12.30 0.16
C ILE A 193 9.79 11.47 -0.65
N MET A 194 10.24 10.34 -0.09
CA MET A 194 11.16 9.43 -0.77
C MET A 194 10.54 8.86 -2.05
N SER A 195 9.24 8.54 -2.05
CA SER A 195 8.56 8.04 -3.26
C SER A 195 8.46 9.04 -4.39
N ILE A 196 8.18 10.30 -4.07
CA ILE A 196 8.20 11.38 -5.07
C ILE A 196 9.63 11.55 -5.62
N SER A 197 10.63 11.46 -4.74
CA SER A 197 12.04 11.62 -5.12
C SER A 197 12.55 10.51 -6.03
N TYR A 198 12.37 9.22 -5.67
CA TYR A 198 12.85 8.14 -6.53
C TYR A 198 12.07 8.05 -7.84
N SER A 199 10.76 8.38 -7.85
CA SER A 199 9.97 8.43 -9.08
C SER A 199 10.49 9.53 -10.01
N THR A 200 10.81 10.70 -9.45
CA THR A 200 11.41 11.82 -10.18
C THR A 200 12.77 11.46 -10.76
N ILE A 201 13.61 10.78 -9.98
CA ILE A 201 14.90 10.27 -10.46
C ILE A 201 14.69 9.24 -11.58
N ALA A 202 13.73 8.32 -11.44
CA ALA A 202 13.49 7.27 -12.43
C ALA A 202 13.14 7.84 -13.80
N TRP A 203 12.15 8.74 -13.90
CA TRP A 203 11.81 9.33 -15.20
C TRP A 203 12.84 10.38 -15.65
N GLY A 204 13.37 11.20 -14.75
CA GLY A 204 14.35 12.24 -15.10
C GLY A 204 15.68 11.69 -15.60
N ALA A 205 16.20 10.65 -14.95
CA ALA A 205 17.41 9.95 -15.39
C ALA A 205 17.16 9.20 -16.71
N SER A 206 15.93 8.69 -16.92
CA SER A 206 15.55 8.09 -18.21
C SER A 206 15.64 9.13 -19.32
N VAL A 207 14.99 10.30 -19.17
CA VAL A 207 15.05 11.39 -20.17
C VAL A 207 16.49 11.76 -20.50
N ASN A 208 17.35 11.92 -19.49
CA ASN A 208 18.75 12.27 -19.69
C ASN A 208 19.55 11.18 -20.42
N LYS A 209 19.19 9.90 -20.25
CA LYS A 209 19.86 8.79 -20.95
C LYS A 209 19.51 8.76 -22.44
N GLY A 210 18.34 9.28 -22.81
CA GLY A 210 17.85 9.31 -24.19
C GLY A 210 17.48 7.92 -24.71
N VAL A 211 16.75 7.90 -25.82
CA VAL A 211 16.32 6.65 -26.48
C VAL A 211 17.54 5.79 -26.80
N GLN A 212 17.55 4.54 -26.33
CA GLN A 212 18.69 3.65 -26.55
C GLN A 212 18.77 3.20 -28.02
N PRO A 213 20.00 3.06 -28.58
CA PRO A 213 20.18 2.41 -29.88
C PRO A 213 19.70 0.96 -29.75
N ASP A 214 18.85 0.50 -30.66
CA ASP A 214 18.21 -0.83 -30.68
C ASP A 214 16.98 -1.03 -29.79
N VAL A 215 16.23 0.05 -29.48
CA VAL A 215 14.94 -0.07 -28.80
C VAL A 215 13.87 -0.69 -29.71
N HIS A 216 13.16 -1.72 -29.21
CA HIS A 216 11.97 -2.28 -29.86
C HIS A 216 10.73 -2.10 -28.97
N TYR A 217 9.58 -1.86 -29.61
CA TYR A 217 8.28 -1.67 -28.94
C TYR A 217 7.27 -2.76 -29.27
N GLY A 218 7.76 -3.92 -29.70
CA GLY A 218 6.95 -5.13 -29.88
C GLY A 218 6.72 -5.84 -28.55
N TYR A 219 5.83 -6.83 -28.57
CA TYR A 219 5.67 -7.72 -27.42
C TYR A 219 6.94 -8.51 -27.15
N ARG A 220 7.31 -8.65 -25.88
CA ARG A 220 8.50 -9.38 -25.43
C ARG A 220 8.39 -10.89 -25.59
N GLY A 221 7.18 -11.43 -25.42
CA GLY A 221 6.93 -12.86 -25.44
C GLY A 221 7.41 -13.51 -26.75
N LYS A 222 8.22 -14.57 -26.64
CA LYS A 222 8.81 -15.24 -27.80
C LYS A 222 7.82 -16.17 -28.52
N THR A 223 6.76 -16.55 -27.82
CA THR A 223 5.68 -17.39 -28.34
C THR A 223 4.34 -16.75 -28.03
N ARG A 224 3.30 -17.10 -28.79
CA ARG A 224 1.94 -16.57 -28.54
C ARG A 224 1.44 -16.88 -27.13
N VAL A 225 1.77 -18.05 -26.59
CA VAL A 225 1.36 -18.47 -25.24
C VAL A 225 2.03 -17.58 -24.20
N ASP A 226 3.34 -17.40 -24.32
CA ASP A 226 4.16 -16.52 -23.48
C ASP A 226 3.62 -15.09 -23.49
N THR A 227 3.38 -14.50 -24.67
CA THR A 227 2.79 -13.16 -24.81
C THR A 227 1.46 -13.04 -24.08
N VAL A 228 0.58 -14.05 -24.18
CA VAL A 228 -0.74 -14.01 -23.51
C VAL A 228 -0.59 -14.03 -22.00
N PHE A 229 0.23 -14.93 -21.45
CA PHE A 229 0.41 -15.01 -20.00
C PHE A 229 1.09 -13.77 -19.43
N SER A 230 2.13 -13.25 -20.08
CA SER A 230 2.81 -12.02 -19.65
C SER A 230 1.89 -10.81 -19.74
N PHE A 231 1.04 -10.73 -20.77
CA PHE A 231 0.03 -9.66 -20.88
C PHE A 231 -0.94 -9.65 -19.69
N PHE A 232 -1.49 -10.81 -19.31
CA PHE A 232 -2.37 -10.91 -18.14
C PHE A 232 -1.62 -10.66 -16.83
N SER A 233 -0.38 -11.13 -16.71
CA SER A 233 0.49 -10.84 -15.55
C SER A 233 0.72 -9.34 -15.38
N ALA A 234 1.06 -8.65 -16.47
CA ALA A 234 1.29 -7.20 -16.49
C ALA A 234 0.02 -6.41 -16.16
N MET A 235 -1.17 -6.84 -16.61
CA MET A 235 -2.42 -6.24 -16.14
C MET A 235 -2.61 -6.42 -14.63
N GLY A 236 -2.26 -7.59 -14.09
CA GLY A 236 -2.21 -7.84 -12.64
C GLY A 236 -1.23 -6.91 -11.94
N SER A 237 -0.02 -6.72 -12.48
CA SER A 237 1.00 -5.83 -11.94
C SER A 237 0.54 -4.36 -11.93
N VAL A 238 -0.09 -3.88 -13.01
CA VAL A 238 -0.69 -2.52 -13.03
C VAL A 238 -1.81 -2.40 -12.00
N ALA A 239 -2.66 -3.42 -11.85
CA ALA A 239 -3.67 -3.45 -10.81
C ALA A 239 -3.04 -3.41 -9.41
N PHE A 240 -1.94 -4.11 -9.18
CA PHE A 240 -1.17 -4.03 -7.93
C PHE A 240 -0.59 -2.63 -7.70
N ALA A 241 -0.04 -1.99 -8.74
CA ALA A 241 0.58 -0.68 -8.62
C ALA A 241 -0.39 0.41 -8.15
N TYR A 242 -1.67 0.30 -8.52
CA TYR A 242 -2.74 1.17 -8.01
C TYR A 242 -3.46 0.61 -6.77
N GLY A 243 -2.86 -0.37 -6.09
CA GLY A 243 -3.35 -0.90 -4.82
C GLY A 243 -3.27 0.13 -3.69
N GLY A 244 -4.19 0.02 -2.73
CA GLY A 244 -4.30 0.92 -1.58
C GLY A 244 -5.70 0.98 -0.97
N HIS A 245 -6.73 0.54 -1.72
CA HIS A 245 -8.11 0.49 -1.25
C HIS A 245 -8.29 -0.32 0.03
N ASN A 246 -7.52 -1.39 0.20
CA ASN A 246 -7.56 -2.26 1.37
C ASN A 246 -7.08 -1.61 2.70
N VAL A 247 -6.58 -0.38 2.67
CA VAL A 247 -6.18 0.40 3.87
C VAL A 247 -6.91 1.75 3.99
N VAL A 248 -7.74 2.11 3.01
CA VAL A 248 -8.39 3.44 2.94
C VAL A 248 -9.41 3.64 4.06
N MET A 249 -10.18 2.60 4.42
CA MET A 249 -11.16 2.69 5.50
C MET A 249 -10.45 2.91 6.84
N GLU A 250 -9.38 2.16 7.04
CA GLU A 250 -8.55 2.19 8.24
C GLU A 250 -7.82 3.54 8.36
N ILE A 251 -7.35 4.14 7.26
CA ILE A 251 -6.82 5.51 7.24
C ILE A 251 -7.92 6.51 7.60
N GLN A 252 -9.10 6.41 6.99
CA GLN A 252 -10.21 7.32 7.27
C GLN A 252 -10.71 7.20 8.72
N ALA A 253 -10.65 6.01 9.32
CA ALA A 253 -11.01 5.76 10.72
C ALA A 253 -10.23 6.63 11.71
N THR A 254 -8.97 6.99 11.38
CA THR A 254 -8.12 7.88 12.18
C THR A 254 -8.55 9.35 12.14
N MET A 255 -9.48 9.73 11.27
CA MET A 255 -10.01 11.09 11.22
C MET A 255 -11.15 11.29 12.22
N PRO A 256 -11.21 12.47 12.84
CA PRO A 256 -12.39 12.86 13.62
C PRO A 256 -13.59 13.00 12.68
N SER A 257 -14.75 12.62 13.20
CA SER A 257 -16.04 12.75 12.50
C SER A 257 -17.06 13.29 13.48
N THR A 258 -18.01 14.12 13.01
CA THR A 258 -19.25 14.52 13.73
C THR A 258 -20.45 14.43 12.76
N PRO A 259 -21.72 14.35 13.21
CA PRO A 259 -22.85 14.31 12.27
C PRO A 259 -22.87 15.54 11.35
N GLN A 260 -22.39 16.66 11.88
CA GLN A 260 -22.31 17.94 11.17
C GLN A 260 -21.00 18.08 10.35
N LYS A 261 -19.94 17.32 10.69
CA LYS A 261 -18.62 17.35 10.03
C LYS A 261 -18.13 15.91 9.77
N PRO A 262 -18.68 15.22 8.76
CA PRO A 262 -18.30 13.84 8.45
C PRO A 262 -16.85 13.74 7.97
N SER A 263 -16.18 12.63 8.30
CA SER A 263 -14.78 12.37 7.95
C SER A 263 -14.53 12.28 6.44
N LYS A 264 -15.58 11.97 5.68
CA LYS A 264 -15.50 11.82 4.21
C LYS A 264 -15.01 13.07 3.48
N ARG A 265 -15.34 14.28 3.96
CA ARG A 265 -14.91 15.54 3.33
C ARG A 265 -13.38 15.74 3.41
N PRO A 266 -12.75 15.76 4.60
CA PRO A 266 -11.31 15.88 4.70
C PRO A 266 -10.59 14.67 4.09
N MET A 267 -11.15 13.45 4.20
CA MET A 267 -10.58 12.26 3.55
C MET A 267 -10.55 12.40 2.03
N TRP A 268 -11.66 12.76 1.39
CA TRP A 268 -11.74 12.91 -0.06
C TRP A 268 -10.81 14.01 -0.58
N LYS A 269 -10.71 15.13 0.15
CA LYS A 269 -9.71 16.16 -0.16
C LYS A 269 -8.29 15.58 -0.14
N GLY A 270 -7.96 14.78 0.87
CA GLY A 270 -6.66 14.13 0.99
C GLY A 270 -6.36 13.18 -0.18
N VAL A 271 -7.36 12.38 -0.57
CA VAL A 271 -7.29 11.43 -1.70
C VAL A 271 -7.06 12.13 -3.03
N ILE A 272 -7.79 13.21 -3.33
CA ILE A 272 -7.61 13.95 -4.60
C ILE A 272 -6.16 14.42 -4.75
N PHE A 273 -5.60 15.04 -3.70
CA PHE A 273 -4.20 15.49 -3.73
C PHE A 273 -3.23 14.32 -3.89
N ALA A 274 -3.47 13.20 -3.22
CA ALA A 274 -2.66 12.00 -3.39
C ALA A 274 -2.70 11.48 -4.84
N TYR A 275 -3.89 11.40 -5.45
CA TYR A 275 -4.07 10.87 -6.81
C TYR A 275 -3.45 11.74 -7.90
N ILE A 276 -3.43 13.06 -7.71
CA ILE A 276 -2.68 13.97 -8.58
C ILE A 276 -1.19 13.64 -8.51
N ILE A 277 -0.64 13.48 -7.30
CA ILE A 277 0.78 13.13 -7.09
C ILE A 277 1.11 11.74 -7.64
N ILE A 278 0.25 10.75 -7.42
CA ILE A 278 0.37 9.39 -7.98
C ILE A 278 0.41 9.47 -9.51
N GLY A 279 -0.50 10.21 -10.14
CA GLY A 279 -0.49 10.42 -11.59
C GLY A 279 0.81 11.04 -12.09
N MET A 280 1.33 12.06 -11.40
CA MET A 280 2.61 12.70 -11.71
C MET A 280 3.83 11.78 -11.50
N CYS A 281 3.74 10.76 -10.65
CA CYS A 281 4.80 9.77 -10.48
C CYS A 281 4.70 8.65 -11.52
N TYR A 282 3.50 8.08 -11.69
CA TYR A 282 3.29 6.83 -12.42
C TYR A 282 3.33 7.03 -13.92
N ILE A 283 2.60 8.03 -14.43
CA ILE A 283 2.45 8.24 -15.87
C ILE A 283 3.82 8.56 -16.51
N PRO A 284 4.63 9.50 -15.96
CA PRO A 284 5.94 9.76 -16.52
C PRO A 284 6.88 8.56 -16.42
N VAL A 285 6.92 7.86 -15.27
CA VAL A 285 7.79 6.69 -15.11
C VAL A 285 7.44 5.61 -16.13
N ALA A 286 6.16 5.25 -16.25
CA ALA A 286 5.69 4.23 -17.19
C ALA A 286 5.95 4.62 -18.66
N LEU A 287 5.51 5.80 -19.09
CA LEU A 287 5.57 6.20 -20.48
C LEU A 287 6.98 6.56 -20.94
N ILE A 288 7.71 7.35 -20.14
CA ILE A 288 9.08 7.75 -20.49
C ILE A 288 10.03 6.56 -20.36
N GLY A 289 9.88 5.77 -19.29
CA GLY A 289 10.68 4.56 -19.10
C GLY A 289 10.52 3.59 -20.28
N TYR A 290 9.28 3.31 -20.67
CA TYR A 290 9.02 2.45 -21.83
C TYR A 290 9.46 3.07 -23.15
N TRP A 291 9.26 4.38 -23.34
CA TRP A 291 9.75 5.09 -24.54
C TRP A 291 11.27 5.05 -24.69
N ILE A 292 12.01 4.99 -23.60
CA ILE A 292 13.47 5.09 -23.67
C ILE A 292 14.13 3.70 -23.76
N PHE A 293 13.54 2.70 -23.12
CA PHE A 293 14.11 1.36 -23.00
C PHE A 293 13.36 0.28 -23.80
N GLY A 294 12.09 0.48 -24.16
CA GLY A 294 11.30 -0.51 -24.89
C GLY A 294 11.29 -1.89 -24.22
N ASP A 295 11.52 -2.93 -25.01
CA ASP A 295 11.65 -4.33 -24.60
C ASP A 295 12.97 -4.69 -23.89
N SER A 296 13.89 -3.73 -23.71
CA SER A 296 15.14 -3.94 -22.95
C SER A 296 15.01 -3.59 -21.46
N VAL A 297 13.88 -3.00 -21.06
CA VAL A 297 13.66 -2.60 -19.66
C VAL A 297 13.61 -3.82 -18.73
N HIS A 298 14.23 -3.73 -17.56
CA HIS A 298 14.09 -4.74 -16.51
C HIS A 298 12.86 -4.48 -15.64
N GLU A 299 12.40 -5.51 -14.91
CA GLU A 299 11.28 -5.47 -13.95
C GLU A 299 11.37 -4.33 -12.91
N ASN A 300 12.57 -3.80 -12.67
CA ASN A 300 12.79 -2.59 -11.89
C ASN A 300 13.60 -1.59 -12.72
N ILE A 301 12.99 -0.46 -13.06
CA ILE A 301 13.62 0.59 -13.89
C ILE A 301 14.94 1.12 -13.32
N LEU A 302 15.13 1.10 -11.99
CA LEU A 302 16.39 1.53 -11.37
C LEU A 302 17.55 0.57 -11.71
N VAL A 303 17.26 -0.69 -11.98
CA VAL A 303 18.25 -1.66 -12.47
C VAL A 303 18.61 -1.37 -13.93
N THR A 304 17.65 -0.94 -14.76
CA THR A 304 17.84 -0.56 -16.17
C THR A 304 18.72 0.68 -16.35
N LEU A 305 18.61 1.67 -15.47
CA LEU A 305 19.31 2.95 -15.62
C LEU A 305 20.84 2.80 -15.54
N GLN A 306 21.37 1.94 -14.65
CA GLN A 306 22.79 1.57 -14.44
C GLN A 306 23.80 2.73 -14.16
N LYS A 307 23.63 3.93 -14.72
CA LYS A 307 24.53 5.08 -14.60
C LYS A 307 23.76 6.42 -14.50
N PRO A 308 24.30 7.44 -13.82
CA PRO A 308 25.52 7.41 -13.01
C PRO A 308 25.32 6.65 -11.68
N LYS A 309 26.34 5.91 -11.23
CA LYS A 309 26.22 4.96 -10.09
C LYS A 309 25.68 5.61 -8.81
N TRP A 310 26.17 6.80 -8.46
CA TRP A 310 25.75 7.51 -7.24
C TRP A 310 24.24 7.83 -7.24
N LEU A 311 23.68 8.24 -8.38
CA LEU A 311 22.28 8.61 -8.49
C LEU A 311 21.38 7.38 -8.34
N ILE A 312 21.80 6.25 -8.92
CA ILE A 312 21.09 4.97 -8.82
C ILE A 312 21.20 4.40 -7.41
N ALA A 313 22.35 4.53 -6.76
CA ALA A 313 22.53 4.15 -5.36
C ALA A 313 21.59 4.96 -4.46
N THR A 314 21.53 6.29 -4.62
CA THR A 314 20.61 7.16 -3.89
C THR A 314 19.14 6.79 -4.14
N ALA A 315 18.75 6.54 -5.39
CA ALA A 315 17.38 6.14 -5.72
C ALA A 315 16.99 4.82 -5.04
N ASN A 316 17.89 3.83 -5.01
CA ASN A 316 17.65 2.57 -4.30
C ASN A 316 17.48 2.79 -2.79
N MET A 317 18.26 3.67 -2.18
CA MET A 317 18.07 4.00 -0.76
C MET A 317 16.76 4.75 -0.49
N PHE A 318 16.32 5.62 -1.39
CA PHE A 318 15.00 6.24 -1.30
C PHE A 318 13.88 5.21 -1.40
N VAL A 319 14.00 4.22 -2.29
CA VAL A 319 13.06 3.10 -2.35
C VAL A 319 13.05 2.34 -1.01
N VAL A 320 14.22 1.98 -0.47
CA VAL A 320 14.32 1.29 0.85
C VAL A 320 13.59 2.09 1.94
N LEU A 321 13.86 3.39 2.05
CA LEU A 321 13.22 4.26 3.05
C LEU A 321 11.70 4.37 2.84
N HIS A 322 11.26 4.44 1.60
CA HIS A 322 9.84 4.44 1.27
C HIS A 322 9.16 3.13 1.69
N LEU A 323 9.73 1.98 1.31
CA LEU A 323 9.18 0.66 1.61
C LEU A 323 9.12 0.39 3.12
N ILE A 324 10.04 0.97 3.90
CA ILE A 324 9.98 0.92 5.36
C ILE A 324 8.63 1.47 5.87
N GLY A 325 8.23 2.66 5.40
CA GLY A 325 6.96 3.28 5.77
C GLY A 325 5.74 2.60 5.16
N GLY A 326 5.84 2.18 3.90
CA GLY A 326 4.79 1.42 3.22
C GLY A 326 4.41 0.15 3.99
N TYR A 327 5.40 -0.66 4.38
CA TYR A 327 5.17 -1.88 5.16
C TYR A 327 4.39 -1.59 6.45
N GLN A 328 4.72 -0.50 7.17
CA GLN A 328 4.00 -0.18 8.41
C GLN A 328 2.53 0.15 8.14
N ILE A 329 2.20 0.80 7.02
CA ILE A 329 0.81 1.09 6.66
C ILE A 329 0.02 -0.20 6.40
N TYR A 330 0.60 -1.15 5.67
CA TYR A 330 -0.06 -2.40 5.31
C TYR A 330 -0.10 -3.42 6.47
N ALA A 331 0.89 -3.42 7.35
CA ALA A 331 0.93 -4.29 8.52
C ALA A 331 -0.08 -3.87 9.61
N MET A 332 -0.39 -2.58 9.75
CA MET A 332 -1.29 -2.07 10.81
C MET A 332 -2.69 -2.71 10.82
N PRO A 333 -3.40 -2.82 9.67
CA PRO A 333 -4.67 -3.54 9.63
C PRO A 333 -4.56 -5.04 9.96
N VAL A 334 -3.45 -5.68 9.60
CA VAL A 334 -3.21 -7.10 9.95
C VAL A 334 -2.97 -7.25 11.45
N PHE A 335 -2.20 -6.35 12.05
CA PHE A 335 -2.03 -6.29 13.51
C PHE A 335 -3.36 -6.08 14.21
N ASP A 336 -4.16 -5.13 13.73
CA ASP A 336 -5.45 -4.82 14.31
C ASP A 336 -6.41 -6.02 14.23
N MET A 337 -6.50 -6.71 13.08
CA MET A 337 -7.29 -7.93 12.95
C MET A 337 -6.81 -9.05 13.87
N THR A 338 -5.50 -9.29 13.92
CA THR A 338 -4.91 -10.37 14.72
C THR A 338 -5.11 -10.11 16.21
N GLU A 339 -4.81 -8.89 16.66
CA GLU A 339 -5.01 -8.44 18.04
C GLU A 339 -6.50 -8.46 18.42
N ALA A 340 -7.41 -8.07 17.52
CA ALA A 340 -8.85 -8.16 17.77
C ALA A 340 -9.32 -9.60 17.94
N VAL A 341 -8.81 -10.56 17.16
CA VAL A 341 -9.13 -11.99 17.36
C VAL A 341 -8.59 -12.50 18.70
N LEU A 342 -7.33 -12.18 19.02
CA LEU A 342 -6.70 -12.61 20.27
C LEU A 342 -7.43 -12.07 21.51
N VAL A 343 -7.84 -10.80 21.49
CA VAL A 343 -8.48 -10.16 22.64
C VAL A 343 -9.99 -10.42 22.69
N LYS A 344 -10.72 -10.28 21.56
CA LYS A 344 -12.20 -10.35 21.55
C LYS A 344 -12.74 -11.77 21.40
N LYS A 345 -12.01 -12.69 20.77
CA LYS A 345 -12.48 -14.09 20.57
C LYS A 345 -11.76 -15.10 21.44
N LEU A 346 -10.46 -14.91 21.67
CA LEU A 346 -9.64 -15.79 22.50
C LEU A 346 -9.48 -15.28 23.94
N GLU A 347 -10.12 -14.14 24.26
CA GLU A 347 -10.21 -13.55 25.61
C GLU A 347 -8.85 -13.31 26.28
N PHE A 348 -7.79 -13.11 25.49
CA PHE A 348 -6.49 -12.74 26.02
C PHE A 348 -6.47 -11.29 26.49
N LYS A 349 -5.72 -11.03 27.56
CA LYS A 349 -5.60 -9.67 28.12
C LYS A 349 -4.82 -8.77 27.16
N PRO A 350 -5.29 -7.53 26.88
CA PRO A 350 -4.61 -6.56 26.03
C PRO A 350 -3.34 -6.04 26.72
N THR A 351 -2.24 -6.76 26.54
CA THR A 351 -0.94 -6.48 27.18
C THR A 351 0.12 -6.14 26.13
N TRP A 352 1.21 -5.51 26.58
CA TRP A 352 2.33 -5.21 25.70
C TRP A 352 3.02 -6.49 25.17
N TYR A 353 3.08 -7.55 26.00
CA TYR A 353 3.62 -8.86 25.58
C TYR A 353 2.83 -9.47 24.43
N LEU A 354 1.50 -9.37 24.46
CA LEU A 354 0.63 -9.88 23.40
C LEU A 354 0.94 -9.18 22.06
N ARG A 355 1.05 -7.84 22.07
CA ARG A 355 1.46 -7.07 20.88
C ARG A 355 2.86 -7.44 20.42
N PHE A 356 3.80 -7.51 21.35
CA PHE A 356 5.18 -7.82 21.02
C PHE A 356 5.28 -9.17 20.31
N ILE A 357 4.63 -10.21 20.85
CA ILE A 357 4.64 -11.56 20.28
C ILE A 357 3.89 -11.60 18.95
N SER A 358 2.66 -11.08 18.88
CA SER A 358 1.84 -11.16 17.66
C SER A 358 2.49 -10.45 16.49
N ARG A 359 3.01 -9.23 16.71
CA ARG A 359 3.62 -8.40 15.66
C ARG A 359 4.99 -8.93 15.24
N THR A 360 5.82 -9.36 16.20
CA THR A 360 7.11 -10.00 15.89
C THR A 360 6.91 -11.28 15.10
N SER A 361 5.92 -12.10 15.46
CA SER A 361 5.59 -13.33 14.73
C SER A 361 5.15 -13.04 13.30
N TYR A 362 4.36 -11.98 13.09
CA TYR A 362 3.95 -11.54 11.76
C TYR A 362 5.14 -11.09 10.90
N VAL A 363 6.03 -10.24 11.43
CA VAL A 363 7.23 -9.79 10.70
C VAL A 363 8.16 -10.97 10.39
N ALA A 364 8.32 -11.91 11.33
CA ALA A 364 9.08 -13.13 11.09
C ALA A 364 8.46 -14.00 9.98
N PHE A 365 7.13 -14.08 9.92
CA PHE A 365 6.41 -14.79 8.87
C PHE A 365 6.63 -14.17 7.48
N THR A 366 6.44 -12.86 7.33
CA THR A 366 6.64 -12.18 6.03
C THR A 366 8.11 -12.24 5.58
N MET A 367 9.06 -12.15 6.53
CA MET A 367 10.49 -12.38 6.27
C MET A 367 10.75 -13.81 5.79
N PHE A 368 10.18 -14.82 6.44
CA PHE A 368 10.34 -16.22 6.03
C PHE A 368 9.80 -16.46 4.61
N MET A 369 8.61 -15.94 4.32
CA MET A 369 7.97 -16.08 3.01
C MET A 369 8.78 -15.38 1.91
N SER A 370 9.28 -14.17 2.16
CA SER A 370 10.10 -13.42 1.20
C SER A 370 11.45 -14.09 0.90
N ILE A 371 12.06 -14.74 1.89
CA ILE A 371 13.28 -15.53 1.69
C ILE A 371 13.00 -16.79 0.85
N THR A 372 11.85 -17.41 1.05
CA THR A 372 11.49 -18.68 0.39
C THR A 372 11.06 -18.49 -1.07
N PHE A 373 10.33 -17.40 -1.39
CA PHE A 373 9.76 -17.15 -2.72
C PHE A 373 10.12 -15.75 -3.27
N PRO A 374 11.39 -15.47 -3.63
CA PRO A 374 11.84 -14.14 -4.02
C PRO A 374 11.54 -13.77 -5.50
N PHE A 375 10.33 -14.04 -6.00
CA PHE A 375 9.92 -13.75 -7.38
C PHE A 375 9.14 -12.44 -7.48
N PHE A 376 9.76 -11.35 -7.90
CA PHE A 376 9.16 -10.01 -7.86
C PHE A 376 7.94 -9.85 -8.79
N ASP A 377 8.13 -9.97 -10.11
CA ASP A 377 7.06 -9.79 -11.10
C ASP A 377 5.89 -10.77 -10.92
N GLY A 378 6.20 -12.06 -10.76
CA GLY A 378 5.17 -13.09 -10.56
C GLY A 378 4.30 -12.84 -9.32
N LEU A 379 4.86 -12.30 -8.24
CA LEU A 379 4.09 -11.94 -7.04
C LEU A 379 3.25 -10.68 -7.24
N LEU A 380 3.75 -9.67 -7.97
CA LEU A 380 2.98 -8.47 -8.32
C LEU A 380 1.75 -8.84 -9.15
N GLY A 381 1.94 -9.61 -10.22
CA GLY A 381 0.86 -10.10 -11.08
C GLY A 381 -0.16 -10.95 -10.30
N PHE A 382 0.31 -11.87 -9.45
CA PHE A 382 -0.54 -12.73 -8.64
C PHE A 382 -1.34 -11.95 -7.60
N PHE A 383 -0.70 -11.15 -6.75
CA PHE A 383 -1.41 -10.40 -5.70
C PHE A 383 -2.29 -9.30 -6.27
N GLY A 384 -1.87 -8.67 -7.37
CA GLY A 384 -2.67 -7.69 -8.10
C GLY A 384 -3.92 -8.30 -8.71
N GLY A 385 -3.78 -9.44 -9.41
CA GLY A 385 -4.89 -10.12 -10.07
C GLY A 385 -5.83 -10.86 -9.10
N PHE A 386 -5.30 -11.64 -8.16
CA PHE A 386 -6.10 -12.46 -7.26
C PHE A 386 -6.64 -11.68 -6.05
N GLY A 387 -5.84 -10.76 -5.50
CA GLY A 387 -6.22 -9.99 -4.32
C GLY A 387 -6.82 -8.65 -4.68
N ASN A 388 -6.02 -7.78 -5.34
CA ASN A 388 -6.37 -6.37 -5.46
C ASN A 388 -7.52 -6.15 -6.44
N ALA A 389 -7.56 -6.87 -7.56
CA ALA A 389 -8.60 -6.68 -8.57
C ALA A 389 -10.02 -6.99 -8.05
N PRO A 390 -10.29 -8.12 -7.34
CA PRO A 390 -11.58 -8.37 -6.72
C PRO A 390 -12.04 -7.27 -5.75
N ILE A 391 -11.16 -6.81 -4.86
CA ILE A 391 -11.48 -5.81 -3.82
C ILE A 391 -11.71 -4.43 -4.44
N THR A 392 -10.88 -4.07 -5.41
CA THR A 392 -10.86 -2.73 -6.00
C THR A 392 -11.97 -2.58 -7.03
N PHE A 393 -12.16 -3.56 -7.91
CA PHE A 393 -13.06 -3.43 -9.06
C PHE A 393 -14.42 -4.11 -8.92
N PHE A 394 -14.52 -5.24 -8.20
CA PHE A 394 -15.71 -6.09 -8.28
C PHE A 394 -16.57 -6.07 -7.01
N VAL A 395 -16.01 -6.51 -5.88
CA VAL A 395 -16.76 -6.75 -4.61
C VAL A 395 -17.47 -5.50 -4.13
N ARG A 396 -16.85 -4.33 -4.35
CA ARG A 396 -17.38 -3.01 -3.97
C ARG A 396 -18.72 -2.66 -4.63
N ASN A 397 -18.87 -2.91 -5.93
CA ASN A 397 -20.09 -2.56 -6.64
C ASN A 397 -21.29 -3.33 -6.08
N TYR A 398 -21.07 -4.58 -5.69
CA TYR A 398 -22.07 -5.38 -4.98
C TYR A 398 -22.33 -4.88 -3.56
N MET A 399 -21.27 -4.47 -2.84
CA MET A 399 -21.42 -3.91 -1.49
C MET A 399 -22.27 -2.63 -1.46
N ILE A 400 -22.07 -1.72 -2.42
CA ILE A 400 -22.88 -0.50 -2.53
C ILE A 400 -24.35 -0.85 -2.83
N ALA A 401 -24.57 -1.72 -3.82
CA ALA A 401 -25.92 -2.10 -4.22
C ALA A 401 -26.70 -2.76 -3.09
N LEU A 402 -26.04 -3.60 -2.28
CA LEU A 402 -26.66 -4.32 -1.17
C LEU A 402 -26.78 -3.49 0.12
N ALA A 403 -25.85 -2.58 0.38
CA ALA A 403 -25.91 -1.73 1.58
C ALA A 403 -26.92 -0.57 1.45
N LEU A 404 -27.37 -0.26 0.23
CA LEU A 404 -28.45 0.71 -0.04
C LEU A 404 -29.84 0.06 -0.19
N ALA A 405 -29.89 -1.26 -0.33
CA ALA A 405 -31.13 -2.05 -0.39
C ALA A 405 -31.59 -2.44 1.02
#